data_AF-A0A059F4D1-F1
#
_entry.id   AF-A0A059F4D1-F1
#
_cell.length_a   1.000
_cell.length_b   1.000
_cell.length_c   1.000
_cell.angle_alpha   90.00
_cell.angle_beta   90.00
_cell.angle_gamma   90.00
#
_symmetry.space_group_name_H-M   'P 1'
#
loop_
_entity.id
_entity.type
_entity.pdbx_description
1 polymer ?
#
loop_
_entity_poly.entity_id
_entity_poly.type
_entity_poly.pdbx_seq_one_letter_code
_entity_poly.pdbx_strand_id
1 'polypeptide(L)'
;MFYFTRHKKETVYINNALFSKYNVPLQISDTEKLFYYCANATAYVQLGNGVPSRTRTYQSSDGMIYLTDLRFIYRCIEGNFNSISLPYRVIAHVNDDYEIIYKEDGNDFKIILSFNGIHKKIFLGEIRRLCKLIHSESRQMPYYSDIIQ
;
A
#
# COMPACT_ATOMS: atom_id res chain seq x y z
N MET A 1 -37.44 14.43 8.32
CA MET A 1 -36.56 13.25 8.21
C MET A 1 -35.41 13.66 7.30
N PHE A 2 -34.27 14.05 7.86
CA PHE A 2 -33.12 14.53 7.07
C PHE A 2 -32.29 13.32 6.64
N TYR A 3 -32.27 13.04 5.34
CA TYR A 3 -31.33 12.09 4.76
C TYR A 3 -29.95 12.73 4.76
N PHE A 4 -29.11 12.39 5.74
CA PHE A 4 -27.69 12.63 5.64
C PHE A 4 -27.11 11.67 4.59
N THR A 5 -27.00 12.14 3.35
CA THR A 5 -26.16 11.51 2.33
C THR A 5 -24.70 11.68 2.79
N ARG A 6 -24.23 10.81 3.69
CA ARG A 6 -22.80 10.70 3.99
C ARG A 6 -22.13 10.27 2.69
N HIS A 7 -21.49 11.22 2.01
CA HIS A 7 -20.59 10.91 0.91
C HIS A 7 -19.60 9.84 1.42
N LYS A 8 -19.63 8.66 0.79
CA LYS A 8 -18.73 7.56 1.15
C LYS A 8 -17.29 8.03 0.92
N LYS A 9 -16.58 8.37 2.00
CA LYS A 9 -15.19 8.83 1.97
C LYS A 9 -14.35 7.86 1.13
N GLU A 10 -13.70 8.38 0.11
CA GLU A 10 -12.70 7.62 -0.65
C GLU A 10 -11.47 7.47 0.23
N THR A 11 -10.88 6.27 0.25
CA THR A 11 -9.62 6.05 0.96
C THR A 11 -8.54 6.91 0.32
N VAL A 12 -7.67 7.51 1.13
CA VAL A 12 -6.61 8.38 0.63
C VAL A 12 -5.51 7.59 -0.11
N TYR A 13 -5.58 6.26 -0.07
CA TYR A 13 -4.58 5.37 -0.62
C TYR A 13 -4.95 4.71 -1.96
N ILE A 14 -6.19 4.88 -2.43
CA ILE A 14 -6.64 4.40 -3.75
C ILE A 14 -6.62 5.56 -4.74
N ASN A 15 -6.20 5.29 -5.97
CA ASN A 15 -6.13 6.25 -7.08
C ASN A 15 -5.25 7.49 -6.78
N ASN A 16 -4.26 7.34 -5.92
CA ASN A 16 -3.43 8.43 -5.40
C ASN A 16 -1.98 8.40 -5.91
N ALA A 17 -1.63 7.51 -6.84
CA ALA A 17 -0.30 7.48 -7.44
C ALA A 17 -0.32 8.14 -8.83
N LEU A 18 0.70 8.96 -9.09
CA LEU A 18 0.92 9.56 -10.40
C LEU A 18 1.93 8.71 -11.20
N PHE A 19 1.73 8.66 -12.50
CA PHE A 19 2.55 7.85 -13.40
C PHE A 19 3.02 8.70 -14.58
N SER A 20 4.23 8.40 -15.06
CA SER A 20 4.74 8.96 -16.31
C SER A 20 3.97 8.40 -17.52
N LYS A 21 4.23 8.97 -18.70
CA LYS A 21 3.72 8.45 -19.98
C LYS A 21 4.10 6.99 -20.28
N TYR A 22 5.09 6.44 -19.59
CA TYR A 22 5.54 5.06 -19.73
C TYR A 22 5.04 4.16 -18.58
N ASN A 23 4.00 4.58 -17.85
CA ASN A 23 3.40 3.84 -16.73
C ASN A 23 4.33 3.55 -15.55
N VAL A 24 5.44 4.28 -15.45
CA VAL A 24 6.36 4.24 -14.29
C VAL A 24 5.87 5.22 -13.23
N PRO A 25 5.76 4.83 -11.94
CA PRO A 25 5.34 5.73 -10.87
C PRO A 25 6.29 6.92 -10.75
N LEU A 26 5.71 8.11 -10.61
CA LEU A 26 6.49 9.32 -10.35
C LEU A 26 6.95 9.34 -8.89
N GLN A 27 8.21 9.72 -8.69
CA GLN A 27 8.77 9.87 -7.35
C GLN A 27 8.07 10.99 -6.58
N ILE A 28 7.96 10.83 -5.26
CA ILE A 28 7.45 11.87 -4.33
C ILE A 28 8.58 12.64 -3.63
N SER A 29 9.82 12.21 -3.82
CA SER A 29 11.04 12.84 -3.30
C SER A 29 12.18 12.60 -4.27
N ASP A 30 13.08 13.57 -4.42
CA ASP A 30 14.30 13.46 -5.23
C ASP A 30 15.22 12.32 -4.76
N THR A 31 15.04 11.86 -3.52
CA THR A 31 15.80 10.79 -2.91
C THR A 31 15.13 9.42 -2.99
N GLU A 32 13.89 9.32 -3.49
CA GLU A 32 13.12 8.07 -3.50
C GLU A 32 13.77 7.03 -4.45
N LYS A 33 14.13 5.87 -3.92
CA LYS A 33 14.81 4.78 -4.66
C LYS A 33 13.91 3.57 -4.83
N LEU A 34 13.90 3.00 -6.04
CA LEU A 34 13.20 1.75 -6.35
C LEU A 34 14.04 0.54 -5.92
N PHE A 35 13.46 -0.37 -5.14
CA PHE A 35 14.10 -1.63 -4.71
C PHE A 35 13.56 -2.86 -5.42
N TYR A 36 12.29 -2.83 -5.83
CA TYR A 36 11.64 -3.99 -6.41
C TYR A 36 10.54 -3.57 -7.36
N TYR A 37 10.39 -4.33 -8.45
CA TYR A 37 9.23 -4.23 -9.32
C TYR A 37 8.77 -5.62 -9.79
N CYS A 38 7.48 -5.75 -10.06
CA CYS A 38 6.89 -6.97 -10.59
C CYS A 38 5.73 -6.62 -11.52
N ALA A 39 5.73 -7.17 -12.72
CA ALA A 39 4.60 -7.12 -13.64
C ALA A 39 3.67 -8.34 -13.43
N ASN A 40 2.50 -8.32 -14.07
CA ASN A 40 1.53 -9.42 -14.08
C ASN A 40 1.08 -9.83 -12.66
N ALA A 41 0.83 -8.84 -11.81
CA ALA A 41 0.28 -9.04 -10.47
C ALA A 41 -1.20 -8.69 -10.46
N THR A 42 -1.96 -9.35 -9.61
CA THR A 42 -3.37 -8.98 -9.35
C THR A 42 -3.54 -8.53 -7.91
N ALA A 43 -4.53 -7.67 -7.68
CA ALA A 43 -4.85 -7.12 -6.39
C ALA A 43 -6.36 -7.19 -6.13
N TYR A 44 -6.70 -7.53 -4.89
CA TYR A 44 -8.05 -7.46 -4.36
C TYR A 44 -8.04 -6.66 -3.07
N VAL A 45 -8.90 -5.65 -3.00
CA VAL A 45 -9.07 -4.78 -1.83
C VAL A 45 -10.53 -4.73 -1.47
N GLN A 46 -10.84 -4.94 -0.21
CA GLN A 46 -12.19 -4.77 0.31
C GLN A 46 -12.17 -3.75 1.45
N LEU A 47 -12.91 -2.65 1.25
CA LEU A 47 -13.12 -1.65 2.28
C LEU A 47 -14.52 -1.80 2.85
N GLY A 48 -14.62 -2.04 4.15
CA GLY A 48 -15.89 -2.20 4.86
C GLY A 48 -16.10 -3.58 5.46
N ASN A 49 -17.25 -3.77 6.10
CA ASN A 49 -17.54 -4.91 6.98
C ASN A 49 -18.31 -6.05 6.30
N GLY A 50 -18.25 -6.17 4.97
CA GLY A 50 -18.91 -7.23 4.22
C GLY A 50 -20.40 -7.02 3.94
N VAL A 51 -21.03 -5.97 4.50
CA VAL A 51 -22.39 -5.58 4.12
C VAL A 51 -22.37 -4.91 2.74
N PRO A 52 -23.09 -5.39 1.71
CA PRO A 52 -22.98 -4.88 0.34
C PRO A 52 -23.17 -3.36 0.21
N SER A 53 -24.14 -2.79 0.93
CA SER A 53 -24.41 -1.35 0.89
C SER A 53 -23.27 -0.49 1.47
N ARG A 54 -22.40 -1.08 2.30
CA ARG A 54 -21.29 -0.42 3.00
C ARG A 54 -19.90 -0.92 2.58
N THR A 55 -19.84 -1.89 1.68
CA THR A 55 -18.59 -2.47 1.21
C THR A 55 -18.25 -1.89 -0.16
N ARG A 56 -16.97 -1.57 -0.35
CA ARG A 56 -16.39 -1.24 -1.64
C ARG A 56 -15.32 -2.27 -1.95
N THR A 57 -15.34 -2.78 -3.16
CA THR A 57 -14.38 -3.78 -3.62
C THR A 57 -13.62 -3.21 -4.80
N TYR A 58 -12.30 -3.26 -4.71
CA TYR A 58 -11.41 -2.97 -5.81
C TYR A 58 -10.71 -4.25 -6.24
N GLN A 59 -10.70 -4.51 -7.54
CA GLN A 59 -10.12 -5.70 -8.11
C GLN A 59 -9.44 -5.36 -9.42
N SER A 60 -8.31 -6.00 -9.64
CA SER A 60 -7.58 -5.99 -10.90
C SER A 60 -7.39 -7.40 -11.45
N SER A 61 -7.42 -7.51 -12.77
CA SER A 61 -7.01 -8.69 -13.53
C SER A 61 -5.55 -8.59 -13.98
N ASP A 62 -5.00 -7.38 -14.07
CA ASP A 62 -3.59 -7.14 -14.38
C ASP A 62 -3.06 -5.87 -13.70
N GLY A 63 -1.76 -5.86 -13.40
CA GLY A 63 -1.11 -4.75 -12.74
C GLY A 63 0.36 -4.96 -12.44
N MET A 64 0.94 -3.91 -11.87
CA MET A 64 2.36 -3.82 -11.56
C MET A 64 2.55 -3.40 -10.12
N ILE A 65 3.49 -4.04 -9.43
CA ILE A 65 3.90 -3.69 -8.08
C ILE A 65 5.26 -3.00 -8.14
N TYR A 66 5.42 -1.95 -7.33
CA TYR A 66 6.67 -1.26 -7.10
C TYR A 66 6.89 -1.12 -5.59
N LEU A 67 8.11 -1.39 -5.12
CA LEU A 67 8.55 -1.06 -3.77
C LEU A 67 9.66 -0.04 -3.85
N THR A 68 9.46 1.11 -3.23
CA THR A 68 10.50 2.13 -3.06
C THR A 68 11.07 2.08 -1.63
N ASP A 69 11.99 2.96 -1.27
CA ASP A 69 12.34 3.20 0.14
C ASP A 69 11.20 3.83 0.95
N LEU A 70 10.26 4.51 0.30
CA LEU A 70 9.22 5.29 0.99
C LEU A 70 7.84 4.61 1.03
N ARG A 71 7.50 3.83 0.00
CA ARG A 71 6.13 3.32 -0.16
C ARG A 71 6.03 2.07 -1.04
N PHE A 72 4.98 1.30 -0.74
CA PHE A 72 4.41 0.32 -1.63
C PHE A 72 3.51 1.01 -2.67
N ILE A 73 3.63 0.62 -3.94
CA ILE A 73 2.76 1.12 -5.01
C ILE A 73 2.25 -0.08 -5.81
N TYR A 74 0.94 -0.09 -6.07
CA TYR A 74 0.31 -0.96 -7.05
C TYR A 74 -0.27 -0.09 -8.17
N ARG A 75 0.12 -0.35 -9.42
CA ARG A 75 -0.54 0.19 -10.61
C ARG A 75 -1.54 -0.84 -11.12
N CYS A 76 -2.80 -0.44 -11.25
CA CYS A 76 -3.78 -1.22 -11.97
C CYS A 76 -3.64 -0.95 -13.47
N ILE A 77 -3.48 -2.02 -14.26
CA ILE A 77 -3.49 -1.95 -15.72
C ILE A 77 -4.90 -2.30 -16.22
N GLU A 78 -5.50 -3.33 -15.64
CA GLU A 78 -6.86 -3.76 -15.94
C GLU A 78 -7.62 -4.03 -14.63
N GLY A 79 -8.76 -3.34 -14.42
CA GLY A 79 -9.54 -3.43 -13.19
C GLY A 79 -10.48 -2.23 -12.98
N ASN A 80 -11.06 -2.13 -11.78
CA ASN A 80 -12.03 -1.08 -11.42
C ASN A 80 -11.43 0.08 -10.59
N PHE A 81 -10.10 0.22 -10.62
CA PHE A 81 -9.35 1.31 -9.99
C PHE A 81 -8.06 1.56 -10.78
N ASN A 82 -7.34 2.63 -10.44
CA ASN A 82 -6.13 3.07 -11.14
C ASN A 82 -4.86 2.67 -10.40
N SER A 83 -4.83 2.81 -9.07
CA SER A 83 -3.63 2.53 -8.28
C SER A 83 -3.90 2.38 -6.80
N ILE A 84 -2.93 1.82 -6.08
CA ILE A 84 -2.77 1.94 -4.63
C ILE A 84 -1.38 2.53 -4.36
N SER A 85 -1.25 3.48 -3.43
CA SER A 85 0.05 3.90 -2.91
C SER A 85 0.00 4.03 -1.39
N LEU A 86 0.75 3.18 -0.71
CA LEU A 86 0.82 3.08 0.75
C LEU A 86 2.23 3.41 1.27
N PRO A 87 2.39 4.45 2.11
CA PRO A 87 3.65 4.63 2.83
C PRO A 87 3.86 3.50 3.84
N TYR A 88 5.10 3.02 4.02
CA TYR A 88 5.34 1.85 4.88
C TYR A 88 4.89 2.04 6.33
N ARG A 89 4.86 3.27 6.84
CA ARG A 89 4.42 3.62 8.19
C ARG A 89 2.97 3.23 8.52
N VAL A 90 2.11 3.06 7.50
CA VAL A 90 0.69 2.70 7.73
C VAL A 90 0.45 1.20 7.59
N ILE A 91 1.45 0.45 7.11
CA ILE A 91 1.37 -1.00 6.98
C ILE A 91 1.61 -1.59 8.37
N ALA A 92 0.56 -2.19 8.94
CA ALA A 92 0.62 -2.84 10.24
C ALA A 92 1.31 -4.20 10.15
N HIS A 93 1.01 -4.98 9.11
CA HIS A 93 1.54 -6.32 8.94
C HIS A 93 1.52 -6.79 7.47
N VAL A 94 2.41 -7.71 7.12
CA VAL A 94 2.41 -8.41 5.82
C VAL A 94 2.48 -9.92 6.05
N ASN A 95 1.39 -10.63 5.72
CA ASN A 95 1.24 -12.07 5.89
C ASN A 95 1.98 -12.87 4.80
N ASP A 96 2.25 -14.15 5.06
CA ASP A 96 2.89 -15.06 4.09
C ASP A 96 2.01 -15.32 2.85
N ASP A 97 0.69 -15.14 2.98
CA ASP A 97 -0.28 -15.25 1.89
C ASP A 97 -0.39 -13.95 1.06
N TYR A 98 0.63 -13.08 1.13
CA TYR A 98 0.71 -11.82 0.39
C TYR A 98 -0.40 -10.83 0.70
N GLU A 99 -0.97 -10.94 1.90
CA GLU A 99 -1.93 -9.99 2.43
C GLU A 99 -1.18 -8.85 3.13
N ILE A 100 -1.39 -7.63 2.67
CA ILE A 100 -0.91 -6.40 3.32
C ILE A 100 -2.06 -5.86 4.16
N ILE A 101 -1.86 -5.80 5.48
CA ILE A 101 -2.77 -5.17 6.42
C ILE A 101 -2.26 -3.76 6.71
N TYR A 102 -3.10 -2.75 6.48
CA TYR A 102 -2.77 -1.35 6.71
C TYR A 102 -3.85 -0.63 7.50
N LYS A 103 -3.46 0.45 8.17
CA LYS A 103 -4.34 1.25 9.03
C LYS A 103 -4.72 2.58 8.38
N GLU A 104 -6.01 2.90 8.40
CA GLU A 104 -6.53 4.20 7.98
C GLU A 104 -7.68 4.62 8.90
N ASP A 105 -7.59 5.83 9.47
CA ASP A 105 -8.59 6.38 10.41
C ASP A 105 -8.97 5.42 11.55
N GLY A 106 -7.99 4.68 12.08
CA GLY A 106 -8.19 3.70 13.17
C GLY A 106 -8.83 2.37 12.75
N ASN A 107 -9.07 2.15 11.46
CA ASN A 107 -9.59 0.90 10.92
C ASN A 107 -8.48 0.12 10.20
N ASP A 108 -8.56 -1.21 10.29
CA ASP A 108 -7.69 -2.12 9.55
C ASP A 108 -8.32 -2.45 8.20
N PHE A 109 -7.51 -2.34 7.15
CA PHE A 109 -7.84 -2.65 5.78
C PHE A 109 -6.83 -3.64 5.22
N LYS A 110 -7.25 -4.38 4.18
CA LYS A 110 -6.43 -5.42 3.58
C LYS A 110 -6.34 -5.30 2.08
N ILE A 111 -5.13 -5.59 1.57
CA ILE A 111 -4.84 -5.79 0.15
C ILE A 111 -4.34 -7.22 0.01
N ILE A 112 -4.99 -8.01 -0.83
CA ILE A 112 -4.57 -9.36 -1.16
C ILE A 112 -3.92 -9.30 -2.54
N LEU A 113 -2.70 -9.81 -2.66
CA LEU A 113 -1.94 -9.83 -3.90
C LEU A 113 -1.80 -11.26 -4.43
N SER A 114 -1.78 -11.40 -5.76
CA SER A 114 -1.39 -12.65 -6.42
C SER A 114 -0.27 -12.41 -7.44
N PHE A 115 0.61 -13.39 -7.57
CA PHE A 115 1.83 -13.34 -8.38
C PHE A 115 2.01 -14.62 -9.18
N ASN A 116 2.70 -14.51 -10.32
CA ASN A 116 3.37 -15.65 -10.94
C ASN A 116 4.55 -16.11 -10.05
N GLY A 117 4.72 -17.43 -9.88
CA GLY A 117 5.34 -18.06 -8.69
C GLY A 117 6.76 -17.62 -8.29
N ILE A 118 7.57 -17.12 -9.23
CA ILE A 118 8.98 -16.74 -8.99
C ILE A 118 9.10 -15.48 -8.10
N HIS A 119 8.15 -14.56 -8.21
CA HIS A 119 8.21 -13.25 -7.55
C HIS A 119 7.83 -13.29 -6.06
N LYS A 120 7.18 -14.38 -5.64
CA LYS A 120 6.54 -14.50 -4.32
C LYS A 120 7.51 -14.30 -3.15
N LYS A 121 8.60 -15.06 -3.11
CA LYS A 121 9.57 -15.01 -1.99
C LYS A 121 10.36 -13.70 -1.98
N ILE A 122 10.72 -13.20 -3.16
CA ILE A 122 11.50 -11.96 -3.30
C ILE A 122 10.67 -10.77 -2.81
N PHE A 123 9.41 -10.68 -3.25
CA PHE A 123 8.49 -9.65 -2.79
C PHE A 123 8.34 -9.62 -1.27
N LEU A 124 8.05 -10.78 -0.64
CA LEU A 124 7.89 -10.87 0.80
C LEU A 124 9.15 -10.47 1.57
N GLY A 125 10.32 -10.88 1.08
CA GLY A 125 11.61 -10.49 1.66
C GLY A 125 11.81 -8.97 1.64
N GLU A 126 11.61 -8.34 0.48
CA GLU A 126 11.82 -6.91 0.31
C GLU A 126 10.80 -6.05 1.07
N ILE A 127 9.50 -6.35 0.97
CA ILE A 127 8.48 -5.54 1.65
C ILE A 127 8.63 -5.61 3.17
N ARG A 128 8.97 -6.78 3.74
CA ARG A 128 9.20 -6.93 5.18
C ARG A 128 10.45 -6.20 5.64
N ARG A 129 11.53 -6.25 4.84
CA ARG A 129 12.76 -5.49 5.10
C ARG A 129 12.48 -4.00 5.18
N LEU A 130 11.74 -3.46 4.20
CA LEU A 130 11.38 -2.04 4.10
C LEU A 130 10.46 -1.61 5.24
N CYS A 131 9.42 -2.38 5.54
CA CYS A 131 8.56 -2.13 6.70
C CYS A 131 9.39 -2.11 8.00
N LYS A 132 10.28 -3.09 8.22
CA LYS A 132 11.11 -3.14 9.43
C LYS A 132 12.03 -1.94 9.58
N LEU A 133 12.67 -1.51 8.48
CA LEU A 133 13.57 -0.35 8.47
C LEU A 133 12.85 0.92 8.94
N ILE A 134 11.72 1.25 8.30
CA ILE A 134 10.95 2.46 8.62
C ILE A 134 10.39 2.41 10.05
N HIS A 135 9.89 1.26 10.50
CA HIS A 135 9.42 1.12 11.88
C HIS A 135 10.56 1.23 12.91
N SER A 136 11.79 0.82 12.57
CA SER A 136 12.94 1.01 13.45
C SER A 136 13.40 2.46 13.54
N GLU A 137 13.43 3.20 12.43
CA GLU A 137 13.81 4.62 12.40
C GLU A 137 12.82 5.48 13.20
N SER A 138 11.51 5.18 13.08
CA SER A 138 10.49 5.87 13.87
C SER A 138 10.63 5.67 15.39
N ARG A 139 11.25 4.58 15.83
CA ARG A 139 11.53 4.29 17.25
C ARG A 139 12.85 4.90 17.73
N GLN A 140 13.75 5.29 16.83
CA GLN A 140 15.09 5.79 17.13
C GLN A 140 15.18 7.32 17.22
N MET A 141 14.13 8.03 17.65
CA MET A 141 14.33 9.44 18.03
C MET A 141 14.88 9.48 19.47
N PRO A 142 16.19 9.75 19.69
CA PRO A 142 16.69 9.96 21.04
C PRO A 142 15.99 11.16 21.67
N TYR A 143 15.66 11.04 22.95
CA TYR A 143 15.08 12.14 23.69
C TYR A 143 16.20 13.12 24.06
N TYR A 144 15.90 14.43 24.13
CA TYR A 144 16.90 15.46 24.50
C TYR A 144 17.61 15.16 25.83
N SER A 145 17.01 14.35 26.71
CA SER A 145 17.61 13.88 27.97
C SER A 145 18.80 12.95 27.79
N ASP A 146 18.96 12.31 26.64
CA ASP A 146 20.04 11.34 26.38
C ASP A 146 21.32 12.02 25.84
N ILE A 147 21.26 13.32 25.54
CA ILE A 147 22.34 14.11 24.92
C ILE A 147 23.09 14.97 25.96
N ILE A 148 22.56 15.07 27.19
CA ILE A 148 23.20 15.83 28.28
C ILE A 148 23.68 14.84 29.33
N GLN A 149 24.93 14.39 29.19
CA GLN A 149 25.77 13.89 30.29
C GLN A 149 26.91 14.88 30.53
#